data_AF-A0A8C6HB60-F1
#
_entry.id   AF-A0A8C6HB60-F1
#
_cell.length_a   1.000
_cell.length_b   1.000
_cell.length_c   1.000
_cell.angle_alpha   90.00
_cell.angle_beta   90.00
_cell.angle_gamma   90.00
#
_symmetry.space_group_name_H-M   'P 1'
#
loop_
_entity.id
_entity.type
_entity.pdbx_description
1 polymer ?
#
loop_
_entity_poly.entity_id
_entity_poly.type
_entity_poly.pdbx_seq_one_letter_code
_entity_poly.pdbx_strand_id
1 'polypeptide(L)'
;MVSTRLVLARTCTVFEGVLKWAPSTRAVLRPSHLLLQASCRLLSVGIVDHAKHREPSGKKVLSEKKLKRHFVDHRRVLVRGGSGGSGMSCFHSEPRKEFGGPDGGDGGNGGHIILRVDQQVKSLSSVLSQYQGFSGEDGGSKNCSGRGGATLYIQVPVGTLVKEGDKIVADLSNLGDEYVAALGGAGGKGNRFFLANDNRAPVTCTPGQPGQERVLYLELKTMAHAGMVGFPNAGKSSLLRAISNAKPAVASYPFTTLNPHVGIVHYEGHQQVAVADIPGIIRGAHQNKGLGLSFLRHIERCRFFLFVVDLTLPEPWTQVDDLKYELEKFEEGLSERSHVIIANKIDLPQARARLPQLQARLGQEAIALSALTGENLEQLLLHLKELHDAHIEAELEQGRQPLRW
;
A
#
# COMPACT_ATOMS: atom_id res chain seq x y z
N MET A 1 -54.65 7.63 -2.59
CA MET A 1 -55.52 7.56 -1.40
C MET A 1 -54.94 6.55 -0.43
N VAL A 2 -54.95 6.93 0.84
CA VAL A 2 -54.19 6.42 1.99
C VAL A 2 -54.55 4.97 2.36
N SER A 3 -53.57 4.17 2.80
CA SER A 3 -53.78 3.34 3.99
C SER A 3 -52.48 2.91 4.65
N THR A 4 -52.21 3.58 5.75
CA THR A 4 -51.27 3.30 6.83
C THR A 4 -51.70 2.04 7.59
N ARG A 5 -50.75 1.18 7.98
CA ARG A 5 -50.91 0.31 9.15
C ARG A 5 -49.69 0.42 10.05
N LEU A 6 -49.99 0.50 11.33
CA LEU A 6 -49.20 0.98 12.45
C LEU A 6 -49.36 -0.09 13.55
N VAL A 7 -48.38 -0.16 14.47
CA VAL A 7 -48.44 -0.80 15.80
C VAL A 7 -48.20 -2.35 15.77
N LEU A 8 -47.29 -2.96 16.55
CA LEU A 8 -47.14 -2.91 18.01
C LEU A 8 -45.69 -3.05 18.50
N ALA A 9 -45.39 -2.23 19.51
CA ALA A 9 -44.32 -2.42 20.48
C ALA A 9 -44.65 -3.54 21.47
N ARG A 10 -43.62 -4.20 22.00
CA ARG A 10 -43.67 -4.91 23.29
C ARG A 10 -42.45 -4.55 24.11
N THR A 11 -42.73 -3.97 25.26
CA THR A 11 -41.85 -3.78 26.41
C THR A 11 -41.74 -5.08 27.20
N CYS A 12 -40.59 -5.33 27.82
CA CYS A 12 -40.47 -6.16 29.01
C CYS A 12 -39.33 -5.60 29.86
N THR A 13 -39.63 -5.36 31.12
CA THR A 13 -38.84 -4.65 32.12
C THR A 13 -38.31 -5.60 33.21
N VAL A 14 -37.25 -5.12 33.88
CA VAL A 14 -36.81 -5.43 35.26
C VAL A 14 -35.99 -6.71 35.50
N PHE A 15 -34.72 -6.54 35.91
CA PHE A 15 -34.29 -6.88 37.27
C PHE A 15 -32.98 -6.16 37.68
N GLU A 16 -32.99 -5.68 38.92
CA GLU A 16 -31.99 -4.88 39.61
C GLU A 16 -30.74 -5.67 40.05
N GLY A 17 -29.64 -4.95 40.30
CA GLY A 17 -28.46 -5.47 40.97
C GLY A 17 -27.45 -4.37 41.31
N VAL A 18 -27.69 -3.67 42.42
CA VAL A 18 -26.81 -2.66 43.01
C VAL A 18 -25.61 -3.31 43.70
N LEU A 19 -24.39 -2.82 43.45
CA LEU A 19 -23.32 -2.79 44.46
C LEU A 19 -22.30 -1.68 44.15
N LYS A 20 -22.29 -0.65 45.01
CA LYS A 20 -21.24 0.36 45.15
C LYS A 20 -20.00 -0.28 45.77
N TRP A 21 -18.80 0.27 45.52
CA TRP A 21 -17.84 0.74 46.54
C TRP A 21 -16.73 1.59 45.89
N ALA A 22 -16.12 2.45 46.72
CA ALA A 22 -15.55 3.75 46.42
C ALA A 22 -14.01 3.75 46.10
N PRO A 23 -13.39 4.91 45.80
CA PRO A 23 -12.01 5.04 45.32
C PRO A 23 -11.01 5.33 46.45
N SER A 24 -9.75 4.97 46.25
CA SER A 24 -8.58 5.39 47.03
C SER A 24 -7.34 5.15 46.15
N THR A 25 -6.27 5.95 46.09
CA THR A 25 -5.67 6.89 47.04
C THR A 25 -4.88 7.97 46.27
N ARG A 26 -4.89 9.21 46.80
CA ARG A 26 -3.85 10.22 46.57
C ARG A 26 -2.62 9.83 47.38
N ALA A 27 -1.43 9.92 46.77
CA ALA A 27 -0.18 10.07 47.52
C ALA A 27 0.43 11.44 47.22
N VAL A 28 0.54 12.20 48.29
CA VAL A 28 1.09 13.55 48.41
C VAL A 28 2.60 13.44 48.60
N LEU A 29 3.39 14.19 47.82
CA LEU A 29 4.72 14.64 48.24
C LEU A 29 4.91 16.10 47.80
N ARG A 30 5.33 16.93 48.75
CA ARG A 30 5.61 18.38 48.64
C ARG A 30 6.85 18.65 49.54
N PRO A 31 7.47 19.84 49.51
CA PRO A 31 8.74 20.11 48.83
C PRO A 31 9.83 20.66 49.78
N SER A 32 11.05 20.89 49.26
CA SER A 32 12.03 21.79 49.88
C SER A 32 12.98 22.34 48.79
N HIS A 33 12.82 23.62 48.42
CA HIS A 33 13.60 24.78 48.88
C HIS A 33 14.91 25.00 48.10
N LEU A 34 14.98 26.05 47.28
CA LEU A 34 15.83 27.25 47.51
C LEU A 34 15.93 28.16 46.27
N LEU A 35 15.38 29.37 46.44
CA LEU A 35 15.85 30.69 46.02
C LEU A 35 16.20 30.98 44.55
N LEU A 36 15.28 31.72 43.90
CA LEU A 36 15.59 32.74 42.89
C LEU A 36 15.99 34.06 43.58
N GLN A 37 17.05 34.72 43.11
CA GLN A 37 17.00 36.05 42.46
C GLN A 37 18.39 36.71 42.35
N ALA A 38 18.63 37.33 41.19
CA ALA A 38 19.39 38.57 40.89
C ALA A 38 20.16 38.37 39.56
N SER A 39 19.65 38.77 38.38
CA SER A 39 19.46 40.10 37.79
C SER A 39 20.75 40.85 37.39
N CYS A 40 20.88 41.06 36.06
CA CYS A 40 21.37 42.28 35.37
C CYS A 40 22.89 42.64 35.51
N ARG A 41 23.61 43.16 34.51
CA ARG A 41 23.38 43.54 33.09
C ARG A 41 24.69 44.15 32.51
N LEU A 42 24.70 44.36 31.18
CA LEU A 42 25.49 45.31 30.35
C LEU A 42 26.90 44.84 29.92
N LEU A 43 27.43 45.08 28.70
CA LEU A 43 27.08 45.67 27.38
C LEU A 43 28.28 45.31 26.47
N SER A 44 28.25 45.07 25.15
CA SER A 44 27.90 46.01 24.08
C SER A 44 28.19 45.37 22.70
N VAL A 45 27.25 45.59 21.77
CA VAL A 45 27.36 45.90 20.32
C VAL A 45 28.34 45.11 19.43
N GLY A 46 27.74 44.38 18.47
CA GLY A 46 28.26 44.33 17.09
C GLY A 46 27.96 43.06 16.28
N ILE A 47 27.13 43.20 15.23
CA ILE A 47 27.22 42.52 13.92
C ILE A 47 26.45 41.17 13.75
N VAL A 48 25.37 41.27 12.95
CA VAL A 48 24.80 40.32 11.97
C VAL A 48 24.50 38.89 12.45
N ASP A 49 23.24 38.67 12.85
CA ASP A 49 22.65 37.33 12.99
C ASP A 49 22.11 36.82 11.65
N HIS A 50 22.94 36.10 10.90
CA HIS A 50 22.45 34.95 10.14
C HIS A 50 22.16 33.84 11.15
N ALA A 51 20.91 33.71 11.57
CA ALA A 51 20.49 32.63 12.44
C ALA A 51 20.63 31.28 11.70
N LYS A 52 21.75 30.61 11.97
CA LYS A 52 22.03 29.22 11.60
C LYS A 52 20.87 28.35 12.07
N HIS A 53 20.23 27.68 11.11
CA HIS A 53 19.48 26.46 11.38
C HIS A 53 20.35 25.55 12.27
N ARG A 54 19.85 25.21 13.47
CA ARG A 54 20.40 24.10 14.25
C ARG A 54 20.16 22.84 13.45
N GLU A 55 21.21 22.36 12.78
CA GLU A 55 21.22 21.04 12.17
C GLU A 55 20.90 19.98 13.25
N PRO A 56 19.96 19.05 12.99
CA PRO A 56 19.74 17.96 13.91
C PRO A 56 20.99 17.07 13.94
N SER A 57 21.45 16.81 15.15
CA SER A 57 22.61 15.95 15.48
C SER A 57 22.69 14.71 14.59
N GLY A 58 23.88 14.52 14.01
CA GLY A 58 24.21 13.54 12.97
C GLY A 58 23.51 12.20 13.07
N LYS A 59 22.64 11.94 12.10
CA LYS A 59 22.20 10.58 11.78
C LYS A 59 23.38 9.86 11.13
N LYS A 60 23.81 8.75 11.73
CA LYS A 60 24.76 7.81 11.11
C LYS A 60 24.28 7.51 9.69
N VAL A 61 25.16 7.66 8.71
CA VAL A 61 24.94 7.22 7.33
C VAL A 61 24.65 5.73 7.39
N LEU A 62 23.37 5.37 7.28
CA LEU A 62 22.95 3.98 7.19
C LEU A 62 23.51 3.47 5.86
N SER A 63 24.47 2.55 5.92
CA SER A 63 25.03 1.91 4.74
C SER A 63 23.91 1.37 3.86
N GLU A 64 23.99 1.59 2.55
CA GLU A 64 23.04 1.12 1.53
C GLU A 64 22.65 -0.38 1.66
N LYS A 65 23.48 -1.17 2.34
CA LYS A 65 23.23 -2.57 2.72
C LYS A 65 22.01 -2.83 3.63
N LYS A 66 21.35 -1.83 4.20
CA LYS A 66 20.25 -2.03 5.20
C LYS A 66 18.82 -1.88 4.66
N LEU A 67 18.62 -1.65 3.36
CA LEU A 67 17.29 -1.55 2.74
C LEU A 67 16.90 -2.82 1.97
N LYS A 68 16.96 -4.00 2.61
CA LYS A 68 16.12 -5.12 2.14
C LYS A 68 14.70 -4.85 2.64
N ARG A 69 13.96 -4.00 1.93
CA ARG A 69 12.55 -3.77 2.23
C ARG A 69 11.78 -5.01 1.82
N HIS A 70 11.21 -5.67 2.82
CA HIS A 70 10.28 -6.77 2.62
C HIS A 70 9.11 -6.31 1.75
N PHE A 71 8.61 -7.21 0.91
CA PHE A 71 7.37 -7.02 0.17
C PHE A 71 6.22 -6.84 1.16
N VAL A 72 5.44 -5.77 1.02
CA VAL A 72 4.33 -5.43 1.91
C VAL A 72 3.12 -5.12 1.05
N ASP A 73 2.08 -5.92 1.23
CA ASP A 73 0.87 -5.89 0.39
C ASP A 73 -0.31 -5.19 1.06
N HIS A 74 -0.21 -4.99 2.37
CA HIS A 74 -1.20 -4.26 3.16
C HIS A 74 -0.50 -3.18 3.98
N ARG A 75 -1.06 -1.97 3.97
CA ARG A 75 -0.53 -0.85 4.76
C ARG A 75 -1.67 0.00 5.29
N ARG A 76 -1.69 0.20 6.60
CA ARG A 76 -2.53 1.24 7.22
C ARG A 76 -1.77 2.56 7.18
N VAL A 77 -2.41 3.59 6.64
CA VAL A 77 -1.83 4.92 6.44
C VAL A 77 -2.76 5.97 7.05
N LEU A 78 -2.21 6.78 7.95
CA LEU A 78 -2.88 7.98 8.45
C LEU A 78 -2.51 9.16 7.55
N VAL A 79 -3.51 9.75 6.88
CA VAL A 79 -3.31 10.92 6.02
C VAL A 79 -3.98 12.14 6.65
N ARG A 80 -3.25 13.26 6.68
CA ARG A 80 -3.74 14.55 7.16
C ARG A 80 -3.44 15.63 6.13
N GLY A 81 -4.47 16.24 5.55
CA GLY A 81 -4.31 17.37 4.64
C GLY A 81 -3.58 18.54 5.31
N GLY A 82 -2.97 19.42 4.51
CA GLY A 82 -2.40 20.66 5.02
C GLY A 82 -3.47 21.54 5.63
N SER A 83 -3.16 22.27 6.70
CA SER A 83 -4.08 23.28 7.25
C SER A 83 -4.07 24.53 6.37
N GLY A 84 -5.21 25.21 6.26
CA GLY A 84 -5.25 26.54 5.67
C GLY A 84 -4.55 27.56 6.56
N GLY A 85 -3.93 28.57 5.95
CA GLY A 85 -3.41 29.73 6.67
C GLY A 85 -4.53 30.63 7.17
N SER A 86 -4.28 31.40 8.22
CA SER A 86 -5.24 32.33 8.80
C SER A 86 -5.33 33.62 8.00
N GLY A 87 -6.54 34.19 7.92
CA GLY A 87 -6.70 35.53 7.40
C GLY A 87 -6.19 36.56 8.41
N MET A 88 -5.58 37.64 7.92
CA MET A 88 -5.05 38.70 8.77
C MET A 88 -6.08 39.82 8.93
N SER A 89 -6.13 40.42 10.12
CA SER A 89 -6.83 41.67 10.37
C SER A 89 -5.81 42.79 10.51
N CYS A 90 -5.69 43.62 9.46
CA CYS A 90 -4.75 44.74 9.43
C CYS A 90 -5.39 45.95 8.75
N PHE A 91 -4.89 47.13 9.08
CA PHE A 91 -5.30 48.38 8.45
C PHE A 91 -4.07 49.06 7.86
N HIS A 92 -4.28 49.64 6.68
CA HIS A 92 -3.22 50.33 5.98
C HIS A 92 -2.74 51.54 6.78
N SER A 93 -1.44 51.69 6.96
CA SER A 93 -0.86 52.83 7.68
C SER A 93 0.05 53.63 6.75
N GLU A 94 -0.28 54.90 6.54
CA GLU A 94 0.50 55.86 5.77
C GLU A 94 0.80 57.10 6.63
N PRO A 95 2.02 57.64 6.58
CA PRO A 95 2.31 58.91 7.22
C PRO A 95 1.35 60.00 6.75
N ARG A 96 0.78 60.76 7.69
CA ARG A 96 -0.21 61.86 7.44
C ARG A 96 -1.59 61.39 6.96
N LYS A 97 -1.93 60.12 7.14
CA LYS A 97 -3.29 59.58 6.92
C LYS A 97 -3.83 58.98 8.21
N GLU A 98 -4.83 59.64 8.79
CA GLU A 98 -5.38 59.26 10.10
C GLU A 98 -6.18 57.94 10.03
N PHE A 99 -6.90 57.69 8.93
CA PHE A 99 -7.71 56.47 8.76
C PHE A 99 -7.35 55.76 7.45
N GLY A 100 -6.71 54.59 7.58
CA GLY A 100 -6.50 53.68 6.47
C GLY A 100 -7.62 52.65 6.34
N GLY A 101 -7.88 52.20 5.11
CA GLY A 101 -8.79 51.10 4.86
C GLY A 101 -8.21 49.75 5.32
N PRO A 102 -9.04 48.69 5.41
CA PRO A 102 -8.57 47.36 5.74
C PRO A 102 -7.62 46.84 4.66
N ASP A 103 -6.48 46.29 5.08
CA ASP A 103 -5.42 45.77 4.21
C ASP A 103 -4.93 44.37 4.60
N GLY A 104 -5.65 43.67 5.47
CA GLY A 104 -5.37 42.29 5.81
C GLY A 104 -5.69 41.34 4.66
N GLY A 105 -4.68 40.56 4.25
CA GLY A 105 -4.83 39.54 3.20
C GLY A 105 -5.46 38.23 3.70
N ASP A 106 -5.93 37.45 2.73
CA ASP A 106 -6.44 36.09 2.94
C ASP A 106 -5.29 35.10 3.19
N GLY A 107 -5.52 34.08 4.00
CA GLY A 107 -4.59 32.95 4.15
C GLY A 107 -4.63 32.01 2.95
N GLY A 108 -3.51 31.32 2.72
CA GLY A 108 -3.38 30.32 1.66
C GLY A 108 -4.11 29.01 1.98
N ASN A 109 -4.57 28.30 0.96
CA ASN A 109 -5.16 26.97 1.13
C ASN A 109 -4.10 25.94 1.54
N GLY A 110 -4.47 24.95 2.34
CA GLY A 110 -3.62 23.80 2.64
C GLY A 110 -3.47 22.88 1.42
N GLY A 111 -2.32 22.22 1.32
CA GLY A 111 -2.02 21.26 0.26
C GLY A 111 -2.80 19.96 0.41
N HIS A 112 -3.29 19.44 -0.72
CA HIS A 112 -3.96 18.14 -0.79
C HIS A 112 -2.95 16.98 -0.70
N ILE A 113 -3.40 15.82 -0.23
CA ILE A 113 -2.66 14.56 -0.35
C ILE A 113 -3.34 13.71 -1.42
N ILE A 114 -2.57 13.33 -2.44
CA ILE A 114 -3.05 12.54 -3.59
C ILE A 114 -2.25 11.25 -3.66
N LEU A 115 -2.95 10.12 -3.70
CA LEU A 115 -2.37 8.84 -4.11
C LEU A 115 -2.29 8.85 -5.64
N ARG A 116 -1.10 8.62 -6.18
CA ARG A 116 -0.88 8.50 -7.61
C ARG A 116 -0.31 7.13 -7.90
N VAL A 117 -0.86 6.48 -8.93
CA VAL A 117 -0.32 5.21 -9.40
C VAL A 117 0.99 5.44 -10.12
N ASP A 118 2.02 4.69 -9.71
CA ASP A 118 3.35 4.69 -10.31
C ASP A 118 3.77 3.25 -10.64
N GLN A 119 4.21 3.02 -11.87
CA GLN A 119 4.71 1.72 -12.32
C GLN A 119 5.99 1.30 -11.63
N GLN A 120 6.83 2.27 -11.25
CA GLN A 120 8.12 1.99 -10.63
C GLN A 120 7.96 1.44 -9.21
N VAL A 121 6.80 1.69 -8.58
CA VAL A 121 6.50 1.25 -7.21
C VAL A 121 5.78 -0.08 -7.27
N LYS A 122 6.44 -1.15 -6.80
CA LYS A 122 5.92 -2.53 -6.86
C LYS A 122 5.32 -3.05 -5.57
N SER A 123 5.60 -2.40 -4.44
CA SER A 123 5.12 -2.81 -3.12
C SER A 123 4.75 -1.59 -2.30
N LEU A 124 3.87 -1.76 -1.30
CA LEU A 124 3.52 -0.69 -0.36
C LEU A 124 4.59 -0.48 0.72
N SER A 125 5.78 -1.07 0.57
CA SER A 125 6.90 -0.91 1.50
C SER A 125 7.50 0.50 1.49
N SER A 126 7.35 1.22 0.38
CA SER A 126 7.72 2.64 0.25
C SER A 126 6.76 3.57 0.99
N VAL A 127 5.53 3.10 1.26
CA VAL A 127 4.47 3.91 1.86
C VAL A 127 4.65 3.99 3.37
N LEU A 128 4.84 5.21 3.86
CA LEU A 128 4.96 5.51 5.27
C LEU A 128 3.62 5.33 6.00
N SER A 129 3.67 5.11 7.30
CA SER A 129 2.44 4.93 8.10
C SER A 129 1.66 6.23 8.33
N GLN A 130 2.30 7.38 8.15
CA GLN A 130 1.71 8.70 8.36
C GLN A 130 2.22 9.69 7.33
N TYR A 131 1.30 10.50 6.79
CA TYR A 131 1.61 11.62 5.90
C TYR A 131 0.88 12.88 6.36
N GLN A 132 1.57 14.01 6.25
CA GLN A 132 1.06 15.34 6.57
C GLN A 132 1.26 16.23 5.35
N GLY A 133 0.18 16.86 4.88
CA GLY A 133 0.20 17.82 3.78
C GLY A 133 0.84 19.13 4.19
N PHE A 134 1.34 19.89 3.22
CA PHE A 134 1.95 21.20 3.46
C PHE A 134 0.86 22.22 3.78
N SER A 135 1.00 22.94 4.90
CA SER A 135 0.05 24.00 5.27
C SER A 135 0.16 25.22 4.36
N GLY A 136 -0.92 25.96 4.22
CA GLY A 136 -0.91 27.30 3.62
C GLY A 136 -0.30 28.33 4.56
N GLU A 137 0.27 29.38 4.00
CA GLU A 137 0.81 30.52 4.75
C GLU A 137 -0.32 31.46 5.18
N ASP A 138 -0.12 32.16 6.29
CA ASP A 138 -1.06 33.17 6.77
C ASP A 138 -1.09 34.40 5.85
N GLY A 139 -2.20 35.13 5.87
CA GLY A 139 -2.31 36.42 5.20
C GLY A 139 -1.36 37.45 5.83
N GLY A 140 -0.87 38.38 5.01
CA GLY A 140 -0.03 39.49 5.42
C GLY A 140 -0.75 40.84 5.40
N SER A 141 -0.04 41.89 5.79
CA SER A 141 -0.46 43.28 5.58
C SER A 141 -0.33 43.70 4.12
N LYS A 142 -0.79 44.91 3.77
CA LYS A 142 -0.71 45.47 2.42
C LYS A 142 -1.40 44.62 1.35
N ASN A 143 -2.49 43.94 1.72
CA ASN A 143 -3.25 43.02 0.87
C ASN A 143 -2.44 41.81 0.37
N CYS A 144 -1.44 41.39 1.13
CA CYS A 144 -0.64 40.23 0.79
C CYS A 144 -1.38 38.94 1.15
N SER A 145 -1.82 38.16 0.16
CA SER A 145 -2.39 36.84 0.39
C SER A 145 -1.31 35.80 0.66
N GLY A 146 -1.56 34.90 1.61
CA GLY A 146 -0.67 33.79 1.93
C GLY A 146 -0.57 32.78 0.79
N ARG A 147 0.61 32.19 0.61
CA ARG A 147 0.85 31.14 -0.40
C ARG A 147 0.10 29.86 -0.05
N GLY A 148 -0.48 29.21 -1.04
CA GLY A 148 -1.06 27.87 -0.89
C GLY A 148 0.00 26.80 -0.63
N GLY A 149 -0.33 25.83 0.23
CA GLY A 149 0.51 24.67 0.50
C GLY A 149 0.66 23.78 -0.74
N ALA A 150 1.85 23.22 -0.94
CA ALA A 150 2.10 22.32 -2.06
C ALA A 150 1.30 21.00 -1.93
N THR A 151 0.87 20.44 -3.05
CA THR A 151 0.23 19.11 -3.08
C THR A 151 1.28 18.03 -2.83
N LEU A 152 0.97 17.09 -1.94
CA LEU A 152 1.81 15.92 -1.65
C LEU A 152 1.31 14.71 -2.44
N TYR A 153 2.16 14.19 -3.32
CA TYR A 153 1.90 12.96 -4.07
C TYR A 153 2.51 11.75 -3.34
N ILE A 154 1.69 10.74 -3.07
CA ILE A 154 2.12 9.45 -2.53
C ILE A 154 2.04 8.44 -3.67
N GLN A 155 3.20 7.93 -4.07
CA GLN A 155 3.27 6.93 -5.13
C GLN A 155 2.84 5.56 -4.60
N VAL A 156 1.88 4.94 -5.26
CA VAL A 156 1.38 3.60 -4.95
C VAL A 156 1.45 2.70 -6.19
N PRO A 157 1.61 1.38 -6.01
CA PRO A 157 1.58 0.44 -7.13
C PRO A 157 0.25 0.40 -7.87
N VAL A 158 0.30 -0.06 -9.11
CA VAL A 158 -0.88 -0.43 -9.90
C VAL A 158 -1.66 -1.55 -9.20
N GLY A 159 -2.98 -1.49 -9.21
CA GLY A 159 -3.85 -2.47 -8.56
C GLY A 159 -3.98 -2.26 -7.04
N THR A 160 -3.72 -1.05 -6.55
CA THR A 160 -3.92 -0.70 -5.13
C THR A 160 -5.40 -0.41 -4.86
N LEU A 161 -6.02 -1.19 -4.00
CA LEU A 161 -7.32 -0.91 -3.40
C LEU A 161 -7.14 0.02 -2.21
N VAL A 162 -7.93 1.10 -2.19
CA VAL A 162 -7.96 2.06 -1.09
C VAL A 162 -9.25 1.83 -0.31
N LYS A 163 -9.12 1.42 0.95
CA LYS A 163 -10.23 1.20 1.86
C LYS A 163 -10.22 2.21 3.00
N GLU A 164 -11.40 2.55 3.50
CA GLU A 164 -11.59 3.30 4.74
C GLU A 164 -12.47 2.45 5.65
N GLY A 165 -11.85 1.86 6.69
CA GLY A 165 -12.45 0.73 7.40
C GLY A 165 -12.67 -0.46 6.45
N ASP A 166 -13.90 -0.99 6.42
CA ASP A 166 -14.26 -2.13 5.56
C ASP A 166 -14.79 -1.73 4.17
N LYS A 167 -14.95 -0.43 3.90
CA LYS A 167 -15.50 0.07 2.63
C LYS A 167 -14.38 0.40 1.65
N ILE A 168 -14.51 -0.09 0.42
CA ILE A 168 -13.62 0.27 -0.69
C ILE A 168 -14.05 1.66 -1.20
N VAL A 169 -13.11 2.61 -1.17
CA VAL A 169 -13.36 4.00 -1.56
C VAL A 169 -12.77 4.31 -2.93
N ALA A 170 -11.67 3.66 -3.29
CA ALA A 170 -11.09 3.77 -4.61
C ALA A 170 -10.37 2.48 -5.02
N ASP A 171 -10.28 2.29 -6.33
CA ASP A 171 -9.63 1.18 -6.98
C ASP A 171 -8.66 1.74 -8.02
N LEU A 172 -7.38 1.72 -7.68
CA LEU A 172 -6.31 2.31 -8.49
C LEU A 172 -5.73 1.24 -9.41
N SER A 173 -6.53 0.80 -10.37
CA SER A 173 -6.19 -0.32 -11.26
C SER A 173 -5.47 0.11 -12.54
N ASN A 174 -5.62 1.37 -12.98
CA ASN A 174 -5.01 1.86 -14.20
C ASN A 174 -3.85 2.82 -13.93
N LEU A 175 -3.03 2.99 -14.95
CA LEU A 175 -1.87 3.86 -14.93
C LEU A 175 -2.28 5.33 -14.98
N GLY A 176 -1.69 6.13 -14.09
CA GLY A 176 -2.07 7.53 -13.95
C GLY A 176 -3.36 7.75 -13.17
N ASP A 177 -3.98 6.70 -12.62
CA ASP A 177 -5.08 6.87 -11.68
C ASP A 177 -4.60 7.69 -10.48
N GLU A 178 -5.38 8.71 -10.14
CA GLU A 178 -5.15 9.57 -8.99
C GLU A 178 -6.37 9.55 -8.08
N TYR A 179 -6.11 9.47 -6.78
CA TYR A 179 -7.15 9.56 -5.77
C TYR A 179 -6.76 10.54 -4.68
N VAL A 180 -7.64 11.51 -4.42
CA VAL A 180 -7.45 12.49 -3.34
C VAL A 180 -7.70 11.80 -2.00
N ALA A 181 -6.61 11.40 -1.35
CA ALA A 181 -6.65 10.73 -0.06
C ALA A 181 -7.13 11.65 1.06
N ALA A 182 -6.67 12.90 1.07
CA ALA A 182 -7.10 13.90 2.04
C ALA A 182 -7.11 15.30 1.42
N LEU A 183 -8.20 16.04 1.67
CA LEU A 183 -8.32 17.43 1.26
C LEU A 183 -7.54 18.36 2.21
N GLY A 184 -6.84 19.35 1.66
CA GLY A 184 -6.30 20.46 2.43
C GLY A 184 -7.40 21.40 2.92
N GLY A 185 -7.16 22.08 4.03
CA GLY A 185 -8.09 23.02 4.61
C GLY A 185 -8.14 24.34 3.84
N ALA A 186 -9.31 24.97 3.80
CA ALA A 186 -9.47 26.27 3.17
C ALA A 186 -8.73 27.37 3.94
N GLY A 187 -8.13 28.30 3.21
CA GLY A 187 -7.51 29.50 3.77
C GLY A 187 -8.53 30.44 4.42
N GLY A 188 -8.14 31.04 5.54
CA GLY A 188 -8.92 32.02 6.27
C GLY A 188 -9.06 33.33 5.49
N LYS A 189 -10.12 34.08 5.76
CA LYS A 189 -10.43 35.35 5.12
C LYS A 189 -9.92 36.51 5.94
N GLY A 190 -9.16 37.39 5.30
CA GLY A 190 -8.67 38.62 5.91
C GLY A 190 -9.80 39.62 6.12
N ASN A 191 -9.54 40.67 6.89
CA ASN A 191 -10.57 41.66 7.17
C ASN A 191 -11.08 42.40 5.92
N ARG A 192 -10.24 42.53 4.90
CA ARG A 192 -10.63 43.12 3.61
C ARG A 192 -11.76 42.35 2.91
N PHE A 193 -11.84 41.03 3.09
CA PHE A 193 -12.92 40.22 2.51
C PHE A 193 -14.31 40.60 3.07
N PHE A 194 -14.36 41.08 4.32
CA PHE A 194 -15.59 41.48 5.01
C PHE A 194 -15.96 42.95 4.81
N LEU A 195 -15.28 43.65 3.90
CA LEU A 195 -15.58 45.05 3.58
C LEU A 195 -16.96 45.14 2.94
N ALA A 196 -17.87 45.90 3.57
CA ALA A 196 -19.22 46.12 3.08
C ALA A 196 -19.59 47.61 3.15
N ASN A 197 -20.71 48.00 2.55
CA ASN A 197 -21.11 49.41 2.49
C ASN A 197 -21.48 49.97 3.88
N ASP A 198 -22.07 49.13 4.70
CA ASP A 198 -22.45 49.35 6.11
C ASP A 198 -21.24 49.25 7.06
N ASN A 199 -20.27 48.38 6.77
CA ASN A 199 -19.04 48.25 7.55
C ASN A 199 -17.77 48.50 6.71
N ARG A 200 -17.29 49.75 6.76
CA ARG A 200 -16.10 50.21 6.02
C ARG A 200 -14.76 49.85 6.69
N ALA A 201 -14.76 49.46 7.96
CA ALA A 201 -13.56 49.12 8.72
C ALA A 201 -13.75 47.79 9.49
N PRO A 202 -13.98 46.67 8.78
CA PRO A 202 -14.09 45.37 9.42
C PRO A 202 -12.80 45.02 10.18
N VAL A 203 -12.96 44.53 11.40
CA VAL A 203 -11.88 43.95 12.23
C VAL A 203 -11.91 42.42 12.22
N THR A 204 -12.97 41.85 11.66
CA THR A 204 -13.22 40.40 11.61
C THR A 204 -12.28 39.73 10.61
N CYS A 205 -11.63 38.65 11.02
CA CYS A 205 -10.92 37.73 10.14
C CYS A 205 -11.33 36.30 10.51
N THR A 206 -11.23 35.36 9.56
CA THR A 206 -11.46 33.94 9.85
C THR A 206 -10.14 33.18 9.91
N PRO A 207 -10.00 32.24 10.84
CA PRO A 207 -8.85 31.34 10.86
C PRO A 207 -8.91 30.38 9.67
N GLY A 208 -7.76 29.82 9.30
CA GLY A 208 -7.72 28.75 8.32
C GLY A 208 -8.38 27.47 8.84
N GLN A 209 -9.01 26.72 7.95
CA GLN A 209 -9.62 25.45 8.32
C GLN A 209 -8.56 24.34 8.46
N PRO A 210 -8.73 23.40 9.39
CA PRO A 210 -7.86 22.23 9.46
C PRO A 210 -8.03 21.37 8.20
N GLY A 211 -6.95 20.72 7.77
CA GLY A 211 -7.01 19.72 6.70
C GLY A 211 -7.79 18.47 7.13
N GLN A 212 -8.32 17.75 6.16
CA GLN A 212 -9.05 16.51 6.42
C GLN A 212 -8.11 15.43 6.95
N GLU A 213 -8.53 14.71 8.00
CA GLU A 213 -7.82 13.57 8.55
C GLU A 213 -8.57 12.27 8.22
N ARG A 214 -7.88 11.29 7.64
CA ARG A 214 -8.45 9.98 7.31
C ARG A 214 -7.45 8.85 7.60
N VAL A 215 -7.99 7.69 7.95
CA VAL A 215 -7.22 6.45 8.07
C VAL A 215 -7.58 5.55 6.89
N LEU A 216 -6.61 5.34 6.01
CA LEU A 216 -6.78 4.52 4.83
C LEU A 216 -6.04 3.19 4.99
N TYR A 217 -6.63 2.12 4.47
CA TYR A 217 -6.04 0.80 4.36
C TYR A 217 -5.78 0.56 2.88
N LEU A 218 -4.50 0.49 2.53
CA LEU A 218 -4.06 0.20 1.18
C LEU A 218 -3.80 -1.30 1.06
N GLU A 219 -4.39 -1.93 0.05
CA GLU A 219 -4.23 -3.35 -0.24
C GLU A 219 -3.92 -3.55 -1.72
N LEU A 220 -2.86 -4.28 -2.03
CA LEU A 220 -2.55 -4.68 -3.40
C LEU A 220 -3.44 -5.86 -3.85
N LYS A 221 -4.08 -5.75 -5.02
CA LYS A 221 -4.88 -6.83 -5.61
C LYS A 221 -4.05 -7.99 -6.16
N THR A 222 -2.81 -7.73 -6.55
CA THR A 222 -1.96 -8.70 -7.24
C THR A 222 -1.13 -9.51 -6.25
N MET A 223 -1.27 -10.84 -6.28
CA MET A 223 -0.54 -11.77 -5.40
C MET A 223 0.88 -12.05 -5.90
N ALA A 224 1.02 -12.33 -7.20
CA ALA A 224 2.25 -12.69 -7.89
C ALA A 224 2.00 -12.70 -9.41
N HIS A 225 3.06 -12.57 -10.21
CA HIS A 225 2.95 -12.73 -11.66
C HIS A 225 2.78 -14.21 -12.03
N ALA A 226 3.56 -15.08 -11.38
CA ALA A 226 3.54 -16.52 -11.61
C ALA A 226 2.98 -17.27 -10.40
N GLY A 227 2.13 -18.26 -10.65
CA GLY A 227 1.64 -19.19 -9.63
C GLY A 227 2.21 -20.59 -9.82
N MET A 228 2.90 -21.15 -8.82
CA MET A 228 3.41 -22.52 -8.86
C MET A 228 2.33 -23.53 -8.46
N VAL A 229 1.81 -24.27 -9.43
CA VAL A 229 0.73 -25.23 -9.27
C VAL A 229 1.30 -26.65 -9.33
N GLY A 230 0.84 -27.54 -8.47
CA GLY A 230 1.35 -28.92 -8.43
C GLY A 230 0.87 -29.67 -7.21
N PHE A 231 1.06 -30.98 -7.21
CA PHE A 231 0.69 -31.85 -6.09
C PHE A 231 1.55 -31.58 -4.85
N PRO A 232 1.09 -31.98 -3.65
CA PRO A 232 1.94 -32.07 -2.47
C PRO A 232 3.22 -32.85 -2.78
N ASN A 233 4.34 -32.45 -2.19
CA ASN A 233 5.67 -33.08 -2.36
C ASN A 233 6.29 -33.02 -3.77
N ALA A 234 5.66 -32.33 -4.75
CA ALA A 234 6.27 -32.07 -6.05
C ALA A 234 7.53 -31.18 -5.97
N GLY A 235 7.79 -30.57 -4.81
CA GLY A 235 8.98 -29.77 -4.54
C GLY A 235 8.82 -28.27 -4.81
N LYS A 236 7.57 -27.76 -4.83
CA LYS A 236 7.25 -26.35 -5.11
C LYS A 236 7.93 -25.36 -4.17
N SER A 237 7.80 -25.55 -2.85
CA SER A 237 8.42 -24.67 -1.87
C SER A 237 9.96 -24.72 -1.92
N SER A 238 10.54 -25.89 -2.25
CA SER A 238 11.98 -26.04 -2.45
C SER A 238 12.44 -25.30 -3.71
N LEU A 239 11.69 -25.44 -4.80
CA LEU A 239 11.96 -24.74 -6.05
C LEU A 239 11.82 -23.22 -5.88
N LEU A 240 10.79 -22.74 -5.17
CA LEU A 240 10.63 -21.31 -4.85
C LEU A 240 11.84 -20.77 -4.07
N ARG A 241 12.37 -21.54 -3.11
CA ARG A 241 13.58 -21.14 -2.37
C ARG A 241 14.83 -21.15 -3.24
N ALA A 242 14.90 -22.04 -4.23
CA ALA A 242 16.04 -22.13 -5.13
C ALA A 242 16.08 -20.98 -6.16
N ILE A 243 14.92 -20.56 -6.67
CA ILE A 243 14.82 -19.44 -7.63
C ILE A 243 14.78 -18.06 -6.96
N SER A 244 14.36 -17.98 -5.70
CA SER A 244 14.26 -16.72 -4.98
C SER A 244 15.59 -16.33 -4.34
N ASN A 245 16.15 -15.19 -4.74
CA ASN A 245 17.36 -14.61 -4.13
C ASN A 245 17.17 -14.20 -2.65
N ALA A 246 15.93 -14.18 -2.16
CA ALA A 246 15.57 -13.90 -0.78
C ALA A 246 14.81 -15.08 -0.16
N LYS A 247 14.83 -15.19 1.17
CA LYS A 247 13.94 -16.12 1.87
C LYS A 247 12.49 -15.78 1.51
N PRO A 248 11.71 -16.74 0.96
CA PRO A 248 10.31 -16.49 0.62
C PRO A 248 9.55 -15.95 1.83
N ALA A 249 8.78 -14.88 1.62
CA ALA A 249 7.97 -14.28 2.66
C ALA A 249 6.63 -15.03 2.76
N VAL A 250 6.16 -15.23 3.99
CA VAL A 250 4.83 -15.78 4.25
C VAL A 250 3.83 -14.64 4.09
N ALA A 251 2.94 -14.74 3.11
CA ALA A 251 1.93 -13.73 2.87
C ALA A 251 0.62 -14.12 3.58
N SER A 252 0.19 -13.30 4.54
CA SER A 252 -1.04 -13.54 5.31
C SER A 252 -2.21 -12.76 4.72
N TYR A 253 -3.07 -13.46 3.99
CA TYR A 253 -4.27 -12.87 3.39
C TYR A 253 -5.51 -13.12 4.27
N PRO A 254 -6.41 -12.13 4.42
CA PRO A 254 -7.56 -12.22 5.34
C PRO A 254 -8.59 -13.31 4.98
N PHE A 255 -8.45 -13.95 3.81
CA PHE A 255 -9.37 -14.98 3.32
C PHE A 255 -8.71 -16.35 3.11
N THR A 256 -7.42 -16.49 3.46
CA THR A 256 -6.69 -17.76 3.34
C THR A 256 -6.54 -18.43 4.70
N THR A 257 -6.90 -19.70 4.82
CA THR A 257 -6.51 -20.54 5.96
C THR A 257 -5.06 -21.01 5.86
N LEU A 258 -4.49 -21.04 4.65
CA LEU A 258 -3.08 -21.31 4.40
C LEU A 258 -2.39 -20.10 3.77
N ASN A 259 -1.36 -19.60 4.44
CA ASN A 259 -0.54 -18.51 3.94
C ASN A 259 0.35 -19.02 2.79
N PRO A 260 0.18 -18.53 1.55
CA PRO A 260 1.09 -18.87 0.46
C PRO A 260 2.47 -18.22 0.69
N HIS A 261 3.50 -18.83 0.12
CA HIS A 261 4.85 -18.26 0.14
C HIS A 261 5.08 -17.50 -1.14
N VAL A 262 5.55 -16.24 -1.05
CA VAL A 262 5.89 -15.44 -2.22
C VAL A 262 7.40 -15.20 -2.24
N GLY A 263 8.02 -15.51 -3.38
CA GLY A 263 9.43 -15.29 -3.66
C GLY A 263 9.63 -14.27 -4.78
N ILE A 264 10.70 -13.49 -4.70
CA ILE A 264 11.06 -12.51 -5.73
C ILE A 264 12.27 -13.06 -6.50
N VAL A 265 12.04 -13.34 -7.78
CA VAL A 265 13.05 -13.81 -8.72
C VAL A 265 13.62 -12.60 -9.46
N HIS A 266 14.95 -12.52 -9.58
CA HIS A 266 15.63 -11.43 -10.27
C HIS A 266 16.28 -11.97 -11.54
N TYR A 267 16.17 -11.24 -12.65
CA TYR A 267 16.86 -11.56 -13.90
C TYR A 267 17.83 -10.45 -14.30
N GLU A 268 18.72 -10.75 -15.26
CA GLU A 268 19.62 -9.77 -15.86
C GLU A 268 18.81 -8.63 -16.51
N GLY A 269 19.08 -7.39 -16.08
CA GLY A 269 18.34 -6.19 -16.51
C GLY A 269 17.52 -5.47 -15.43
N HIS A 270 17.79 -5.71 -14.13
CA HIS A 270 17.07 -5.11 -12.97
C HIS A 270 15.58 -5.49 -12.84
N GLN A 271 15.16 -6.46 -13.61
CA GLN A 271 13.79 -6.89 -13.74
C GLN A 271 13.46 -7.93 -12.66
N GLN A 272 12.46 -7.65 -11.80
CA GLN A 272 11.95 -8.58 -10.75
C GLN A 272 10.59 -9.25 -11.03
N VAL A 273 10.48 -10.57 -10.92
CA VAL A 273 9.20 -11.31 -11.02
C VAL A 273 8.80 -11.90 -9.68
N ALA A 274 7.57 -11.61 -9.25
CA ALA A 274 6.97 -12.24 -8.07
C ALA A 274 6.40 -13.61 -8.45
N VAL A 275 6.85 -14.65 -7.75
CA VAL A 275 6.39 -16.03 -7.90
C VAL A 275 5.76 -16.48 -6.59
N ALA A 276 4.52 -16.95 -6.63
CA ALA A 276 3.84 -17.50 -5.46
C ALA A 276 3.84 -19.03 -5.49
N ASP A 277 4.26 -19.66 -4.39
CA ASP A 277 3.98 -21.06 -4.12
C ASP A 277 2.55 -21.19 -3.62
N ILE A 278 1.72 -21.73 -4.50
CA ILE A 278 0.33 -22.08 -4.25
C ILE A 278 0.37 -23.45 -3.57
N PRO A 279 -0.02 -23.60 -2.28
CA PRO A 279 -0.29 -24.89 -1.64
C PRO A 279 -0.84 -26.00 -2.55
N GLY A 280 -0.38 -27.23 -2.33
CA GLY A 280 -0.69 -28.43 -3.12
C GLY A 280 -2.15 -28.56 -3.55
N ILE A 281 -2.43 -28.53 -4.85
CA ILE A 281 -3.72 -28.98 -5.37
C ILE A 281 -3.77 -30.49 -5.17
N ILE A 282 -4.84 -30.99 -4.57
CA ILE A 282 -5.11 -32.42 -4.46
C ILE A 282 -6.25 -32.79 -5.42
N ARG A 283 -6.34 -34.06 -5.83
CA ARG A 283 -7.44 -34.54 -6.67
C ARG A 283 -8.77 -34.30 -5.95
N GLY A 284 -9.73 -33.68 -6.63
CA GLY A 284 -11.02 -33.28 -6.09
C GLY A 284 -11.01 -31.95 -5.31
N ALA A 285 -9.98 -31.12 -5.46
CA ALA A 285 -9.91 -29.80 -4.82
C ALA A 285 -11.10 -28.91 -5.19
N HIS A 286 -11.58 -28.97 -6.44
CA HIS A 286 -12.78 -28.25 -6.89
C HIS A 286 -14.06 -28.64 -6.11
N GLN A 287 -14.11 -29.83 -5.51
CA GLN A 287 -15.27 -30.34 -4.73
C GLN A 287 -15.19 -29.98 -3.25
N ASN A 288 -14.31 -29.06 -2.84
CA ASN A 288 -13.96 -28.79 -1.43
C ASN A 288 -13.41 -30.02 -0.68
N LYS A 289 -12.95 -31.06 -1.37
CA LYS A 289 -12.19 -32.13 -0.72
C LYS A 289 -10.78 -31.61 -0.51
N GLY A 290 -10.52 -31.01 0.66
CA GLY A 290 -9.22 -30.43 1.02
C GLY A 290 -9.22 -28.90 1.12
N LEU A 291 -8.13 -28.28 0.68
CA LEU A 291 -7.93 -26.81 0.69
C LEU A 291 -9.09 -26.14 -0.04
N GLY A 292 -10.01 -25.52 0.71
CA GLY A 292 -11.32 -25.10 0.21
C GLY A 292 -11.27 -24.11 -0.97
N LEU A 293 -12.44 -23.88 -1.59
CA LEU A 293 -12.64 -22.98 -2.75
C LEU A 293 -11.99 -21.59 -2.60
N SER A 294 -11.83 -21.10 -1.38
CA SER A 294 -11.14 -19.83 -1.10
C SER A 294 -9.70 -19.84 -1.59
N PHE A 295 -9.03 -21.00 -1.61
CA PHE A 295 -7.66 -21.15 -2.06
C PHE A 295 -7.50 -20.95 -3.57
N LEU A 296 -8.38 -21.56 -4.36
CA LEU A 296 -8.35 -21.48 -5.82
C LEU A 296 -8.60 -20.05 -6.33
N ARG A 297 -9.38 -19.23 -5.61
CA ARG A 297 -9.50 -17.77 -5.87
C ARG A 297 -8.18 -17.00 -5.82
N HIS A 298 -7.15 -17.55 -5.18
CA HIS A 298 -5.82 -16.92 -5.16
C HIS A 298 -5.01 -17.27 -6.41
N ILE A 299 -5.31 -18.41 -7.03
CA ILE A 299 -4.73 -18.85 -8.30
C ILE A 299 -5.22 -17.94 -9.44
N GLU A 300 -6.50 -17.54 -9.42
CA GLU A 300 -7.09 -16.59 -10.39
C GLU A 300 -6.31 -15.28 -10.51
N ARG A 301 -5.62 -14.86 -9.44
CA ARG A 301 -4.86 -13.60 -9.39
C ARG A 301 -3.45 -13.70 -9.98
N CYS A 302 -3.02 -14.89 -10.40
CA CYS A 302 -1.75 -15.09 -11.09
C CYS A 302 -1.96 -14.93 -12.61
N ARG A 303 -0.97 -14.32 -13.28
CA ARG A 303 -1.02 -14.05 -14.72
C ARG A 303 -0.71 -15.29 -15.55
N PHE A 304 0.25 -16.09 -15.09
CA PHE A 304 0.65 -17.35 -15.70
C PHE A 304 0.97 -18.41 -14.65
N PHE A 305 0.98 -19.68 -15.06
CA PHE A 305 1.16 -20.83 -14.17
C PHE A 305 2.44 -21.61 -14.42
N LEU A 306 3.01 -22.14 -13.34
CA LEU A 306 4.15 -23.05 -13.38
C LEU A 306 3.70 -24.40 -12.82
N PHE A 307 3.43 -25.34 -13.71
CA PHE A 307 3.03 -26.70 -13.34
C PHE A 307 4.25 -27.51 -12.90
N VAL A 308 4.41 -27.70 -11.61
CA VAL A 308 5.50 -28.48 -11.03
C VAL A 308 5.06 -29.94 -10.91
N VAL A 309 5.73 -30.80 -11.67
CA VAL A 309 5.47 -32.23 -11.78
C VAL A 309 6.59 -33.02 -11.14
N ASP A 310 6.22 -34.04 -10.36
CA ASP A 310 7.19 -34.98 -9.79
C ASP A 310 7.48 -36.13 -10.76
N LEU A 311 8.71 -36.22 -11.26
CA LEU A 311 9.16 -37.27 -12.18
C LEU A 311 9.40 -38.64 -11.49
N THR A 312 9.44 -38.70 -10.16
CA THR A 312 9.63 -39.96 -9.43
C THR A 312 8.41 -40.86 -9.48
N LEU A 313 7.25 -40.31 -9.83
CA LEU A 313 6.01 -41.04 -10.01
C LEU A 313 5.98 -41.80 -11.35
N PRO A 314 5.29 -42.96 -11.42
CA PRO A 314 5.30 -43.83 -12.60
C PRO A 314 4.68 -43.18 -13.84
N GLU A 315 3.68 -42.32 -13.67
CA GLU A 315 2.97 -41.66 -14.79
C GLU A 315 2.90 -40.13 -14.60
N PRO A 316 4.00 -39.39 -14.83
CA PRO A 316 4.05 -37.95 -14.55
C PRO A 316 3.10 -37.11 -15.41
N TRP A 317 2.78 -37.57 -16.63
CA TRP A 317 1.82 -36.91 -17.53
C TRP A 317 0.43 -36.79 -16.92
N THR A 318 -0.03 -37.82 -16.19
CA THR A 318 -1.35 -37.80 -15.54
C THR A 318 -1.48 -36.67 -14.52
N GLN A 319 -0.36 -36.26 -13.90
CA GLN A 319 -0.38 -35.14 -12.96
C GLN A 319 -0.73 -33.83 -13.67
N VAL A 320 -0.22 -33.61 -14.89
CA VAL A 320 -0.52 -32.39 -15.65
C VAL A 320 -1.98 -32.36 -16.03
N ASP A 321 -2.50 -33.48 -16.54
CA ASP A 321 -3.90 -33.61 -16.95
C ASP A 321 -4.85 -33.40 -15.76
N ASP A 322 -4.53 -34.00 -14.61
CA ASP A 322 -5.28 -33.81 -13.37
C ASP A 322 -5.27 -32.35 -12.93
N LEU A 323 -4.11 -31.68 -12.95
CA LEU A 323 -4.01 -30.27 -12.54
C LEU A 323 -4.81 -29.36 -13.48
N LYS A 324 -4.73 -29.59 -14.80
CA LYS A 324 -5.51 -28.85 -15.80
C LYS A 324 -7.01 -29.06 -15.59
N TYR A 325 -7.44 -30.31 -15.37
CA TYR A 325 -8.83 -30.66 -15.09
C TYR A 325 -9.35 -29.96 -13.82
N GLU A 326 -8.57 -29.96 -12.74
CA GLU A 326 -8.96 -29.30 -11.49
C GLU A 326 -9.11 -27.77 -11.64
N LEU A 327 -8.23 -27.13 -12.41
CA LEU A 327 -8.32 -25.69 -12.69
C LEU A 327 -9.53 -25.36 -13.56
N GLU A 328 -9.80 -26.15 -14.60
CA GLU A 328 -10.95 -25.97 -15.49
C GLU A 328 -12.29 -26.20 -14.77
N LYS A 329 -12.33 -27.16 -13.84
CA LYS A 329 -13.52 -27.40 -13.00
C LYS A 329 -13.76 -26.31 -11.96
N PHE A 330 -12.76 -25.50 -11.67
CA PHE A 330 -12.90 -24.39 -10.74
C PHE A 330 -13.39 -23.13 -11.45
N GLU A 331 -12.77 -22.75 -12.57
CA GLU A 331 -13.21 -21.66 -13.43
C GLU A 331 -12.90 -22.01 -14.88
N GLU A 332 -13.90 -21.86 -15.77
CA GLU A 332 -13.74 -22.13 -17.20
C GLU A 332 -12.70 -21.18 -17.81
N GLY A 333 -11.78 -21.71 -18.62
CA GLY A 333 -10.71 -20.95 -19.28
C GLY A 333 -9.46 -20.69 -18.43
N LEU A 334 -9.43 -21.16 -17.17
CA LEU A 334 -8.27 -20.99 -16.29
C LEU A 334 -7.13 -21.94 -16.68
N SER A 335 -7.44 -23.10 -17.26
CA SER A 335 -6.45 -24.05 -17.78
C SER A 335 -5.76 -23.60 -19.08
N GLU A 336 -6.41 -22.70 -19.82
CA GLU A 336 -5.92 -22.15 -21.10
C GLU A 336 -4.91 -21.02 -20.92
N ARG A 337 -4.78 -20.47 -19.71
CA ARG A 337 -3.78 -19.43 -19.41
C ARG A 337 -2.37 -19.94 -19.72
N SER A 338 -1.50 -19.00 -20.10
CA SER A 338 -0.08 -19.28 -20.35
C SER A 338 0.53 -20.06 -19.19
N HIS A 339 1.11 -21.21 -19.50
CA HIS A 339 1.66 -22.12 -18.51
C HIS A 339 2.92 -22.81 -18.99
N VAL A 340 3.78 -23.16 -18.04
CA VAL A 340 5.00 -23.93 -18.26
C VAL A 340 5.01 -25.16 -17.40
N ILE A 341 5.46 -26.26 -17.97
CA ILE A 341 5.57 -27.54 -17.29
C ILE A 341 7.02 -27.70 -16.81
N ILE A 342 7.15 -27.83 -15.49
CA ILE A 342 8.43 -28.02 -14.79
C ILE A 342 8.50 -29.46 -14.31
N ALA A 343 9.42 -30.22 -14.88
CA ALA A 343 9.68 -31.59 -14.50
C ALA A 343 10.78 -31.63 -13.43
N ASN A 344 10.39 -31.75 -12.16
CA ASN A 344 11.29 -31.65 -11.01
C ASN A 344 11.86 -33.02 -10.60
N LYS A 345 12.93 -32.98 -9.80
CA LYS A 345 13.65 -34.14 -9.20
C LYS A 345 14.50 -34.96 -10.17
N ILE A 346 15.10 -34.31 -11.19
CA ILE A 346 16.01 -34.99 -12.14
C ILE A 346 17.30 -35.53 -11.51
N ASP A 347 17.61 -35.13 -10.28
CA ASP A 347 18.71 -35.68 -9.47
C ASP A 347 18.57 -37.20 -9.25
N LEU A 348 17.35 -37.72 -9.37
CA LEU A 348 17.09 -39.15 -9.26
C LEU A 348 17.18 -39.84 -10.65
N PRO A 349 17.93 -40.95 -10.77
CA PRO A 349 18.14 -41.63 -12.05
C PRO A 349 16.82 -42.15 -12.67
N GLN A 350 15.86 -42.54 -11.82
CA GLN A 350 14.53 -42.96 -12.25
C GLN A 350 13.73 -41.82 -12.89
N ALA A 351 13.88 -40.59 -12.37
CA ALA A 351 13.24 -39.40 -12.92
C ALA A 351 13.85 -39.04 -14.28
N ARG A 352 15.18 -39.08 -14.40
CA ARG A 352 15.89 -38.77 -15.65
C ARG A 352 15.52 -39.72 -16.80
N ALA A 353 15.29 -41.00 -16.49
CA ALA A 353 14.85 -41.99 -17.49
C ALA A 353 13.44 -41.73 -18.05
N ARG A 354 12.57 -41.02 -17.31
CA ARG A 354 11.18 -40.76 -17.69
C ARG A 354 10.96 -39.44 -18.43
N LEU A 355 11.95 -38.57 -18.43
CA LEU A 355 11.91 -37.26 -19.10
C LEU A 355 11.54 -37.39 -20.60
N PRO A 356 12.14 -38.29 -21.40
CA PRO A 356 11.77 -38.44 -22.81
C PRO A 356 10.33 -38.87 -23.02
N GLN A 357 9.80 -39.72 -22.14
CA GLN A 357 8.41 -40.20 -22.20
C GLN A 357 7.43 -39.07 -21.90
N LEU A 358 7.78 -38.18 -20.97
CA LEU A 358 6.99 -37.00 -20.63
C LEU A 358 6.93 -36.02 -21.80
N GLN A 359 8.08 -35.69 -22.40
CA GLN A 359 8.17 -34.78 -23.55
C GLN A 359 7.41 -35.33 -24.77
N ALA A 360 7.54 -36.63 -25.04
CA ALA A 360 6.84 -37.27 -26.16
C ALA A 360 5.31 -37.22 -26.02
N ARG A 361 4.77 -37.31 -24.80
CA ARG A 361 3.32 -37.28 -24.57
C ARG A 361 2.72 -35.89 -24.50
N LEU A 362 3.44 -34.93 -23.92
CA LEU A 362 2.90 -33.58 -23.72
C LEU A 362 3.05 -32.69 -24.96
N GLY A 363 3.93 -33.05 -25.91
CA GLY A 363 4.17 -32.25 -27.12
C GLY A 363 4.69 -30.83 -26.86
N GLN A 364 5.03 -30.52 -25.61
CA GLN A 364 5.49 -29.21 -25.11
C GLN A 364 6.90 -29.35 -24.52
N GLU A 365 7.66 -28.25 -24.56
CA GLU A 365 8.97 -28.16 -23.91
C GLU A 365 8.82 -28.16 -22.39
N ALA A 366 8.77 -29.36 -21.79
CA ALA A 366 8.88 -29.51 -20.35
C ALA A 366 10.31 -29.19 -19.89
N ILE A 367 10.46 -28.19 -19.01
CA ILE A 367 11.75 -27.80 -18.45
C ILE A 367 12.09 -28.76 -17.31
N ALA A 368 13.14 -29.55 -17.50
CA ALA A 368 13.57 -30.53 -16.52
C ALA A 368 14.65 -29.93 -15.62
N LEU A 369 14.41 -29.92 -14.30
CA LEU A 369 15.31 -29.31 -13.32
C LEU A 369 15.35 -30.08 -12.00
N SER A 370 16.35 -29.79 -11.17
CA SER A 370 16.38 -30.24 -9.78
C SER A 370 16.41 -29.05 -8.84
N ALA A 371 15.34 -28.89 -8.07
CA ALA A 371 15.24 -27.88 -7.02
C ALA A 371 16.26 -28.10 -5.87
N LEU A 372 16.80 -29.32 -5.73
CA LEU A 372 17.73 -29.67 -4.65
C LEU A 372 19.18 -29.37 -5.04
N THR A 373 19.60 -29.77 -6.24
CA THR A 373 20.98 -29.57 -6.71
C THR A 373 21.18 -28.23 -7.43
N GLY A 374 20.10 -27.61 -7.89
CA GLY A 374 20.13 -26.39 -8.68
C GLY A 374 20.37 -26.61 -10.17
N GLU A 375 20.39 -27.87 -10.62
CA GLU A 375 20.56 -28.23 -12.03
C GLU A 375 19.42 -27.67 -12.90
N ASN A 376 19.77 -27.01 -14.01
CA ASN A 376 18.87 -26.37 -14.99
C ASN A 376 17.95 -25.24 -14.46
N LEU A 377 18.27 -24.62 -13.31
CA LEU A 377 17.51 -23.46 -12.84
C LEU A 377 17.62 -22.26 -13.80
N GLU A 378 18.77 -22.05 -14.44
CA GLU A 378 18.98 -20.93 -15.37
C GLU A 378 18.04 -20.99 -16.58
N GLN A 379 17.77 -22.19 -17.09
CA GLN A 379 16.82 -22.39 -18.19
C GLN A 379 15.39 -22.02 -17.78
N LEU A 380 14.98 -22.39 -16.56
CA LEU A 380 13.70 -21.95 -16.01
C LEU A 380 13.65 -20.42 -15.90
N LEU A 381 14.72 -19.79 -15.42
CA LEU A 381 14.77 -18.34 -15.27
C LEU A 381 14.63 -17.60 -16.60
N LEU A 382 15.32 -18.06 -17.64
CA LEU A 382 15.22 -17.50 -18.98
C LEU A 382 13.78 -17.61 -19.52
N HIS A 383 13.17 -18.79 -19.38
CA HIS A 383 11.82 -19.02 -19.90
C HIS A 383 10.73 -18.27 -19.11
N LEU A 384 10.93 -18.08 -17.81
CA LEU A 384 10.05 -17.21 -17.00
C LEU A 384 10.09 -15.76 -17.47
N LYS A 385 11.26 -15.28 -17.91
CA LYS A 385 11.40 -13.96 -18.50
C LYS A 385 10.63 -13.88 -19.83
N GLU A 386 10.81 -14.85 -20.72
CA GLU A 386 10.10 -14.90 -22.00
C GLU A 386 8.58 -14.90 -21.82
N LEU A 387 8.05 -15.72 -20.91
CA LEU A 387 6.63 -15.72 -20.58
C LEU A 387 6.14 -14.38 -20.05
N HIS A 388 6.95 -13.76 -19.19
CA HIS A 388 6.59 -12.47 -18.64
C HIS A 388 6.60 -11.39 -19.74
N ASP A 389 7.63 -11.34 -20.57
CA ASP A 389 7.74 -10.37 -21.66
C ASP A 389 6.64 -10.56 -22.71
N ALA A 390 6.30 -11.81 -23.07
CA ALA A 390 5.17 -12.12 -23.95
C ALA A 390 3.83 -11.68 -23.35
N HIS A 391 3.63 -11.86 -22.05
CA HIS A 391 2.43 -11.37 -21.37
C HIS A 391 2.35 -9.84 -21.35
N ILE A 392 3.49 -9.18 -21.15
CA ILE A 392 3.64 -7.73 -21.25
C ILE A 392 3.26 -7.26 -22.67
N GLU A 393 3.74 -7.93 -23.71
CA GLU A 393 3.42 -7.59 -25.10
C GLU A 393 1.93 -7.81 -25.43
N ALA A 394 1.33 -8.90 -24.95
CA ALA A 394 -0.10 -9.15 -25.11
C ALA A 394 -0.97 -8.10 -24.40
N GLU A 395 -0.54 -7.60 -23.23
CA GLU A 395 -1.20 -6.46 -22.57
C GLU A 395 -1.07 -5.19 -23.45
N LEU A 396 0.10 -4.89 -24.02
CA LEU A 396 0.33 -3.72 -24.90
C LEU A 396 -0.62 -3.72 -26.10
N GLU A 397 -0.78 -4.87 -26.75
CA GLU A 397 -1.62 -5.03 -27.94
C GLU A 397 -3.10 -4.83 -27.63
N GLN A 398 -3.54 -5.14 -26.41
CA GLN A 398 -4.90 -4.87 -25.91
C GLN A 398 -5.09 -3.41 -25.46
N GLY A 399 -4.12 -2.53 -25.70
CA GLY A 399 -4.15 -1.13 -25.26
C GLY A 399 -3.89 -0.93 -23.77
N ARG A 400 -3.46 -1.98 -23.04
CA ARG A 400 -3.09 -1.92 -21.63
C ARG A 400 -1.57 -1.87 -21.53
N GLN A 401 -0.99 -0.75 -21.09
CA GLN A 401 0.46 -0.74 -20.94
C GLN A 401 0.90 -1.72 -19.84
N PRO A 402 1.87 -2.58 -20.14
CA PRO A 402 2.22 -3.72 -19.34
C PRO A 402 3.08 -3.31 -18.17
N LEU A 403 2.87 -4.02 -17.06
CA LEU A 403 3.68 -3.84 -15.86
C LEU A 403 5.12 -4.24 -16.17
N ARG A 404 5.99 -3.25 -16.37
CA ARG A 404 7.44 -3.41 -16.32
C ARG A 404 7.90 -3.25 -14.87
N TRP A 405 8.63 -4.25 -14.39
CA TRP A 405 9.11 -4.39 -13.03
C TRP A 405 10.53 -3.87 -12.96
#